data_AF-A0A959R563-F1
#
_entry.id   AF-A0A959R563-F1
#
_cell.length_a   1.000
_cell.length_b   1.000
_cell.length_c   1.000
_cell.angle_alpha   90.00
_cell.angle_beta   90.00
_cell.angle_gamma   90.00
#
_symmetry.space_group_name_H-M   'P 1'
#
loop_
_entity.id
_entity.type
_entity.pdbx_description
1 polymer ?
#
loop_
_entity_poly.entity_id
_entity_poly.type
_entity_poly.pdbx_seq_one_letter_code
_entity_poly.pdbx_strand_id
1 'polypeptide(L)'
;MKQLERMVSNFYNHPSVFSWGVGNELRARDADMKPMIADLMNHSRELDPSRLTAYVSNTLTASYYNNPNFIPDAAADGDYLMMNEYGGSWWDIPTGKINNYLDSVHLSYPTKPFFISEFGLCEPNFKGGDERRLQDLIYHMAIYESKPYVEGAIYFDLTDYRTHYPGTSDTTKFRRRIHGIYDMYGNPKPSMKVLRELSSPVEVQGVRKWKKEKLNVLIFGSMGLPQHTVNSYKLYVSDKEENYLQGKSYDLPTIHPGERINFEVDDLYNGKAVITVVRPTGYVVSQKIFE
;
A
#
# COMPACT_ATOMS: atom_id res chain seq x y z
N MET A 1 20.24 -20.86 0.87
CA MET A 1 20.79 -20.44 2.18
C MET A 1 21.74 -19.24 2.09
N LYS A 2 22.90 -19.31 1.41
CA LYS A 2 23.93 -18.23 1.43
C LYS A 2 23.44 -16.78 1.20
N GLN A 3 22.47 -16.57 0.32
CA GLN A 3 21.92 -15.22 0.06
C GLN A 3 21.11 -14.69 1.26
N LEU A 4 20.30 -15.55 1.90
CA LEU A 4 19.53 -15.22 3.09
C LEU A 4 20.45 -14.88 4.26
N GLU A 5 21.45 -15.72 4.53
CA GLU A 5 22.45 -15.48 5.57
C GLU A 5 23.13 -14.13 5.42
N ARG A 6 23.57 -13.81 4.18
CA ARG A 6 24.21 -12.53 3.87
C ARG A 6 23.26 -11.35 4.03
N MET A 7 21.99 -11.51 3.67
CA MET A 7 20.97 -10.46 3.85
C MET A 7 20.77 -10.19 5.34
N VAL A 8 20.51 -11.22 6.14
CA VAL A 8 20.30 -11.07 7.58
C VAL A 8 21.54 -10.51 8.26
N SER A 9 22.73 -11.06 7.99
CA SER A 9 23.99 -10.60 8.62
C SER A 9 24.30 -9.13 8.34
N ASN A 10 23.93 -8.62 7.16
CA ASN A 10 24.19 -7.24 6.79
C ASN A 10 23.18 -6.27 7.42
N PHE A 11 21.94 -6.71 7.67
CA PHE A 11 20.85 -5.81 7.98
C PHE A 11 20.16 -6.04 9.35
N TYR A 12 20.55 -7.05 10.12
CA TYR A 12 19.90 -7.42 11.39
C TYR A 12 19.88 -6.31 12.46
N ASN A 13 20.76 -5.31 12.38
CA ASN A 13 20.78 -4.19 13.33
C ASN A 13 19.91 -2.99 12.91
N HIS A 14 19.15 -3.08 11.81
CA HIS A 14 18.25 -1.99 11.41
C HIS A 14 16.86 -2.15 12.05
N PRO A 15 16.40 -1.19 12.88
CA PRO A 15 15.10 -1.27 13.53
C PRO A 15 13.93 -1.08 12.56
N SER A 16 14.17 -0.54 11.36
CA SER A 16 13.17 -0.40 10.31
C SER A 16 12.83 -1.71 9.61
N VAL A 17 13.70 -2.73 9.73
CA VAL A 17 13.41 -4.07 9.22
C VAL A 17 12.61 -4.79 10.30
N PHE A 18 11.39 -5.21 9.97
CA PHE A 18 10.52 -5.94 10.89
C PHE A 18 10.25 -7.38 10.45
N SER A 19 10.59 -7.72 9.20
CA SER A 19 10.36 -9.03 8.60
C SER A 19 11.40 -9.38 7.53
N TRP A 20 11.69 -10.66 7.37
CA TRP A 20 12.56 -11.22 6.33
C TRP A 20 11.74 -11.96 5.28
N GLY A 21 11.84 -11.50 4.02
CA GLY A 21 11.28 -12.19 2.87
C GLY A 21 12.24 -13.24 2.31
N VAL A 22 11.81 -14.50 2.19
CA VAL A 22 12.69 -15.58 1.71
C VAL A 22 12.62 -15.86 0.21
N GLY A 23 11.65 -15.27 -0.50
CA GLY A 23 11.45 -15.47 -1.92
C GLY A 23 10.15 -14.85 -2.44
N ASN A 24 10.03 -14.81 -3.75
CA ASN A 24 8.89 -14.28 -4.48
C ASN A 24 8.56 -15.21 -5.67
N GLU A 25 7.32 -15.69 -5.74
CA GLU A 25 6.77 -16.46 -6.89
C GLU A 25 7.59 -17.71 -7.28
N LEU A 26 8.09 -18.45 -6.29
CA LEU A 26 8.91 -19.65 -6.41
C LEU A 26 8.10 -20.96 -6.59
N ARG A 27 6.90 -20.92 -7.18
CA ARG A 27 6.02 -22.09 -7.38
C ARG A 27 5.66 -22.81 -6.07
N ALA A 28 4.95 -22.10 -5.20
CA ALA A 28 4.80 -22.41 -3.79
C ALA A 28 4.06 -23.71 -3.43
N ARG A 29 3.46 -24.40 -4.42
CA ARG A 29 2.75 -25.68 -4.23
C ARG A 29 3.48 -26.86 -4.87
N ASP A 30 4.56 -26.60 -5.61
CA ASP A 30 5.29 -27.66 -6.29
C ASP A 30 6.10 -28.46 -5.28
N ALA A 31 6.08 -29.79 -5.43
CA ALA A 31 6.69 -30.71 -4.46
C ALA A 31 8.21 -30.54 -4.32
N ASP A 32 8.88 -30.04 -5.36
CA ASP A 32 10.32 -29.75 -5.37
C ASP A 32 10.66 -28.40 -4.72
N MET A 33 9.76 -27.43 -4.75
CA MET A 33 10.01 -26.06 -4.28
C MET A 33 9.50 -25.80 -2.88
N LYS A 34 8.33 -26.34 -2.52
CA LYS A 34 7.71 -26.09 -1.22
C LYS A 34 8.65 -26.44 -0.05
N PRO A 35 9.36 -27.59 -0.03
CA PRO A 35 10.32 -27.88 1.03
C PRO A 35 11.48 -26.87 1.08
N MET A 36 11.99 -26.44 -0.07
CA MET A 36 13.06 -25.44 -0.12
C MET A 36 12.62 -24.09 0.48
N ILE A 37 11.40 -23.64 0.19
CA ILE A 37 10.84 -22.40 0.74
C ILE A 37 10.67 -22.55 2.26
N ALA A 38 10.16 -23.69 2.73
CA ALA A 38 10.01 -23.98 4.16
C ALA A 38 11.37 -23.97 4.88
N ASP A 39 12.39 -24.61 4.31
CA ASP A 39 13.75 -24.62 4.87
C ASP A 39 14.33 -23.19 4.94
N LEU A 40 14.10 -22.35 3.93
CA LEU A 40 14.54 -20.96 3.96
C LEU A 40 13.85 -20.16 5.09
N MET A 41 12.56 -20.38 5.31
CA MET A 41 11.84 -19.70 6.40
C MET A 41 12.30 -20.17 7.78
N ASN A 42 12.53 -21.47 7.95
CA ASN A 42 13.07 -22.02 9.19
C ASN A 42 14.47 -21.44 9.47
N HIS A 43 15.34 -21.42 8.45
CA HIS A 43 16.68 -20.83 8.58
C HIS A 43 16.65 -19.34 8.90
N SER A 44 15.70 -18.59 8.32
CA SER A 44 15.50 -17.16 8.64
C SER A 44 15.20 -16.96 10.13
N ARG A 45 14.32 -17.79 10.70
CA ARG A 45 13.98 -17.74 12.13
C ARG A 45 15.13 -18.16 13.04
N GLU A 46 15.96 -19.11 12.60
CA GLU A 46 17.18 -19.50 13.31
C GLU A 46 18.21 -18.37 13.35
N LEU A 47 18.39 -17.66 12.24
CA LEU A 47 19.34 -16.55 12.13
C LEU A 47 18.90 -15.30 12.90
N ASP A 48 17.61 -15.00 12.90
CA ASP A 48 17.06 -13.82 13.58
C ASP A 48 15.65 -14.10 14.15
N PRO A 49 15.56 -14.69 15.35
CA PRO A 49 14.29 -15.01 15.99
C PRO A 49 13.52 -13.77 16.47
N SER A 50 14.09 -12.56 16.36
CA SER A 50 13.45 -11.32 16.82
C SER A 50 12.51 -10.68 15.78
N ARG A 51 12.54 -11.18 14.53
CA ARG A 51 11.77 -10.64 13.40
C ARG A 51 10.88 -11.68 12.78
N LEU A 52 9.84 -11.20 12.09
CA LEU A 52 8.94 -12.05 11.33
C LEU A 52 9.65 -12.60 10.08
N THR A 53 9.07 -13.63 9.49
CA THR A 53 9.52 -14.25 8.26
C THR A 53 8.32 -14.52 7.35
N ALA A 54 8.45 -14.20 6.06
CA ALA A 54 7.40 -14.41 5.08
C ALA A 54 7.94 -14.84 3.72
N TYR A 55 7.05 -15.38 2.90
CA TYR A 55 7.27 -15.70 1.50
C TYR A 55 6.13 -15.13 0.67
N VAL A 56 6.47 -14.54 -0.48
CA VAL A 56 5.48 -13.91 -1.38
C VAL A 56 4.99 -14.91 -2.41
N SER A 57 3.69 -15.18 -2.40
CA SER A 57 3.04 -16.11 -3.34
C SER A 57 2.14 -15.37 -4.33
N ASN A 58 2.09 -15.87 -5.56
CA ASN A 58 1.08 -15.52 -6.55
C ASN A 58 0.12 -16.69 -6.85
N THR A 59 0.13 -17.74 -6.03
CA THR A 59 -0.64 -18.98 -6.23
C THR A 59 -1.61 -19.31 -5.09
N LEU A 60 -1.83 -18.38 -4.16
CA LEU A 60 -2.78 -18.55 -3.06
C LEU A 60 -4.22 -18.77 -3.55
N THR A 61 -4.58 -18.20 -4.70
CA THR A 61 -5.90 -18.34 -5.35
C THR A 61 -6.06 -19.62 -6.20
N ALA A 62 -5.02 -20.43 -6.36
CA ALA A 62 -5.05 -21.59 -7.26
C ALA A 62 -5.90 -22.76 -6.74
N SER A 63 -6.10 -22.87 -5.43
CA SER A 63 -6.96 -23.88 -4.78
C SER A 63 -7.19 -23.51 -3.31
N TYR A 64 -8.31 -23.96 -2.73
CA TYR A 64 -8.80 -23.58 -1.40
C TYR A 64 -9.12 -24.79 -0.52
N TYR A 65 -9.34 -24.57 0.78
CA TYR A 65 -9.59 -25.62 1.79
C TYR A 65 -10.72 -26.61 1.46
N ASN A 66 -11.72 -26.18 0.68
CA ASN A 66 -12.87 -27.00 0.31
C ASN A 66 -12.61 -27.92 -0.90
N ASN A 67 -11.42 -27.87 -1.49
CA ASN A 67 -10.98 -28.81 -2.50
C ASN A 67 -10.45 -30.09 -1.82
N PRO A 68 -10.93 -31.30 -2.17
CA PRO A 68 -10.46 -32.55 -1.55
C PRO A 68 -8.96 -32.81 -1.77
N ASN A 69 -8.36 -32.22 -2.80
CA ASN A 69 -6.93 -32.30 -3.09
C ASN A 69 -6.18 -31.00 -2.71
N PHE A 70 -6.71 -30.24 -1.73
CA PHE A 70 -6.08 -29.01 -1.30
C PHE A 70 -4.70 -29.26 -0.70
N ILE A 71 -3.68 -28.67 -1.32
CA ILE A 71 -2.33 -28.59 -0.80
C ILE A 71 -2.10 -27.13 -0.39
N PRO A 72 -1.81 -26.85 0.90
CA PRO A 72 -1.47 -25.50 1.36
C PRO A 72 -0.31 -24.91 0.56
N ASP A 73 -0.38 -23.62 0.27
CA ASP A 73 0.70 -22.85 -0.33
C ASP A 73 1.87 -22.68 0.66
N ALA A 74 3.12 -22.64 0.20
CA ALA A 74 4.27 -22.40 1.07
C ALA A 74 4.18 -21.08 1.85
N ALA A 75 3.46 -20.06 1.36
CA ALA A 75 3.24 -18.82 2.11
C ALA A 75 2.55 -19.06 3.47
N ALA A 76 1.79 -20.16 3.61
CA ALA A 76 1.13 -20.52 4.85
C ALA A 76 2.11 -20.86 5.99
N ASP A 77 3.35 -21.22 5.66
CA ASP A 77 4.40 -21.54 6.64
C ASP A 77 5.11 -20.26 7.15
N GLY A 78 4.85 -19.10 6.54
CA GLY A 78 5.30 -17.79 7.01
C GLY A 78 4.50 -17.31 8.23
N ASP A 79 5.00 -16.28 8.93
CA ASP A 79 4.32 -15.72 10.10
C ASP A 79 3.04 -14.95 9.71
N TYR A 80 2.99 -14.48 8.47
CA TYR A 80 1.83 -13.87 7.82
C TYR A 80 1.84 -14.22 6.33
N LEU A 81 0.66 -14.18 5.70
CA LEU A 81 0.53 -14.41 4.27
C LEU A 81 0.95 -13.17 3.50
N MET A 82 1.76 -13.34 2.46
CA MET A 82 2.03 -12.32 1.46
C MET A 82 1.57 -12.79 0.09
N MET A 83 0.71 -12.00 -0.55
CA MET A 83 0.18 -12.31 -1.87
C MET A 83 0.39 -11.16 -2.85
N ASN A 84 1.03 -11.47 -3.99
CA ASN A 84 0.93 -10.61 -5.16
C ASN A 84 -0.48 -10.77 -5.70
N GLU A 85 -1.27 -9.71 -5.79
CA GLU A 85 -2.65 -9.71 -6.23
C GLU A 85 -2.75 -8.91 -7.53
N TYR A 86 -3.18 -9.58 -8.60
CA TYR A 86 -3.29 -8.97 -9.93
C TYR A 86 -4.59 -9.40 -10.65
N GLY A 87 -5.68 -9.55 -9.91
CA GLY A 87 -7.01 -9.68 -10.47
C GLY A 87 -7.37 -8.47 -11.34
N GLY A 88 -8.12 -8.68 -12.41
CA GLY A 88 -8.44 -7.64 -13.40
C GLY A 88 -7.29 -7.29 -14.35
N SER A 89 -6.10 -7.87 -14.18
CA SER A 89 -4.94 -7.68 -15.06
C SER A 89 -4.25 -9.01 -15.42
N TRP A 90 -3.25 -9.44 -14.65
CA TRP A 90 -2.43 -10.61 -14.93
C TRP A 90 -3.10 -11.95 -14.64
N TRP A 91 -4.13 -11.94 -13.80
CA TRP A 91 -4.87 -13.13 -13.42
C TRP A 91 -6.18 -13.24 -14.18
N ASP A 92 -6.61 -14.48 -14.45
CA ASP A 92 -7.95 -14.79 -14.97
C ASP A 92 -9.02 -14.69 -13.88
N ILE A 93 -8.98 -13.59 -13.12
CA ILE A 93 -9.94 -13.24 -12.07
C ILE A 93 -10.51 -11.88 -12.46
N PRO A 94 -11.77 -11.79 -12.89
CA PRO A 94 -12.33 -10.53 -13.36
C PRO A 94 -12.57 -9.55 -12.20
N THR A 95 -12.53 -8.26 -12.53
CA THR A 95 -13.05 -7.18 -11.67
C THR A 95 -14.45 -7.54 -11.17
N GLY A 96 -14.70 -7.31 -9.88
CA GLY A 96 -15.93 -7.66 -9.19
C GLY A 96 -15.90 -9.03 -8.51
N LYS A 97 -14.92 -9.89 -8.83
CA LYS A 97 -14.75 -11.20 -8.17
C LYS A 97 -13.60 -11.25 -7.17
N ILE A 98 -12.64 -10.31 -7.23
CA ILE A 98 -11.44 -10.29 -6.37
C ILE A 98 -11.80 -10.46 -4.89
N ASN A 99 -12.81 -9.74 -4.39
CA ASN A 99 -13.27 -9.85 -3.00
C ASN A 99 -13.61 -11.29 -2.57
N ASN A 100 -14.25 -12.09 -3.44
CA ASN A 100 -14.59 -13.49 -3.14
C ASN A 100 -13.34 -14.39 -3.10
N TYR A 101 -12.34 -14.07 -3.92
CA TYR A 101 -11.06 -14.80 -3.95
C TYR A 101 -10.26 -14.51 -2.69
N LEU A 102 -10.21 -13.25 -2.24
CA LEU A 102 -9.61 -12.88 -0.95
C LEU A 102 -10.32 -13.60 0.22
N ASP A 103 -11.66 -13.65 0.21
CA ASP A 103 -12.42 -14.38 1.23
C ASP A 103 -12.09 -15.89 1.20
N SER A 104 -11.93 -16.47 0.02
CA SER A 104 -11.57 -17.89 -0.13
C SER A 104 -10.14 -18.19 0.34
N VAL A 105 -9.20 -17.27 0.11
CA VAL A 105 -7.84 -17.34 0.67
C VAL A 105 -7.90 -17.25 2.19
N HIS A 106 -8.59 -16.24 2.74
CA HIS A 106 -8.72 -16.07 4.19
C HIS A 106 -9.36 -17.30 4.85
N LEU A 107 -10.44 -17.85 4.30
CA LEU A 107 -11.08 -19.07 4.83
C LEU A 107 -10.15 -20.30 4.76
N SER A 108 -9.21 -20.31 3.82
CA SER A 108 -8.20 -21.39 3.73
C SER A 108 -7.08 -21.25 4.77
N TYR A 109 -6.86 -20.04 5.28
CA TYR A 109 -5.80 -19.70 6.24
C TYR A 109 -6.32 -18.72 7.31
N PRO A 110 -7.36 -19.08 8.08
CA PRO A 110 -8.18 -18.12 8.82
C PRO A 110 -7.46 -17.43 9.98
N THR A 111 -6.34 -18.00 10.44
CA THR A 111 -5.56 -17.46 11.56
C THR A 111 -4.34 -16.66 11.13
N LYS A 112 -4.09 -16.54 9.82
CA LYS A 112 -2.91 -15.83 9.31
C LYS A 112 -3.27 -14.37 9.00
N PRO A 113 -2.50 -13.39 9.50
CA PRO A 113 -2.55 -12.02 9.00
C PRO A 113 -2.32 -12.03 7.49
N PHE A 114 -3.08 -11.24 6.73
CA PHE A 114 -3.02 -11.27 5.28
C PHE A 114 -2.53 -9.94 4.72
N PHE A 115 -1.43 -9.98 3.97
CA PHE A 115 -0.78 -8.82 3.39
C PHE A 115 -0.77 -8.92 1.86
N ILE A 116 -1.20 -7.87 1.17
CA ILE A 116 -1.06 -7.75 -0.29
C ILE A 116 0.33 -7.19 -0.57
N SER A 117 1.23 -8.03 -1.06
CA SER A 117 2.63 -7.65 -1.29
C SER A 117 2.85 -6.84 -2.56
N GLU A 118 2.00 -7.06 -3.55
CA GLU A 118 2.00 -6.32 -4.80
C GLU A 118 0.58 -6.23 -5.34
N PHE A 119 0.23 -5.08 -5.89
CA PHE A 119 -0.89 -4.89 -6.81
C PHE A 119 -0.59 -3.66 -7.66
N GLY A 120 -1.17 -3.58 -8.86
CA GLY A 120 -0.96 -2.44 -9.75
C GLY A 120 -1.08 -2.80 -11.22
N LEU A 121 -0.84 -1.80 -12.07
CA LEU A 121 -1.12 -1.89 -13.50
C LEU A 121 0.12 -1.58 -14.36
N CYS A 122 0.54 -2.58 -15.16
CA CYS A 122 1.76 -2.52 -15.97
C CYS A 122 1.49 -2.32 -17.47
N GLU A 123 1.97 -1.19 -17.97
CA GLU A 123 2.10 -0.95 -19.39
C GLU A 123 3.42 -1.52 -19.94
N PRO A 124 3.43 -1.95 -21.21
CA PRO A 124 2.33 -1.86 -22.17
C PRO A 124 1.37 -3.06 -22.18
N ASN A 125 1.54 -4.03 -21.26
CA ASN A 125 0.70 -5.24 -21.24
C ASN A 125 -0.78 -4.91 -21.00
N PHE A 126 -1.06 -3.90 -20.17
CA PHE A 126 -2.38 -3.35 -19.97
C PHE A 126 -2.42 -1.90 -20.39
N LYS A 127 -3.27 -1.57 -21.37
CA LYS A 127 -3.42 -0.21 -21.89
C LYS A 127 -4.29 0.65 -20.96
N GLY A 128 -4.11 1.96 -21.03
CA GLY A 128 -4.96 2.94 -20.35
C GLY A 128 -4.19 4.01 -19.57
N GLY A 129 -2.86 3.94 -19.57
CA GLY A 129 -2.03 4.97 -18.94
C GLY A 129 -2.27 5.10 -17.45
N ASP A 130 -1.91 6.28 -16.93
CA ASP A 130 -2.10 6.60 -15.52
C ASP A 130 -3.57 6.75 -15.10
N GLU A 131 -4.45 7.07 -16.04
CA GLU A 131 -5.90 7.15 -15.78
C GLU A 131 -6.45 5.79 -15.37
N ARG A 132 -6.15 4.73 -16.14
CA ARG A 132 -6.57 3.37 -15.76
C ARG A 132 -5.86 2.89 -14.50
N ARG A 133 -4.60 3.26 -14.29
CA ARG A 133 -3.84 2.96 -13.06
C ARG A 133 -4.51 3.54 -11.82
N LEU A 134 -4.99 4.79 -11.92
CA LEU A 134 -5.73 5.46 -10.85
C LEU A 134 -7.03 4.72 -10.52
N GLN A 135 -7.79 4.31 -11.53
CA GLN A 135 -9.02 3.54 -11.34
C GLN A 135 -8.74 2.18 -10.68
N ASP A 136 -7.70 1.50 -11.12
CA ASP A 136 -7.25 0.21 -10.57
C ASP A 136 -6.80 0.36 -9.11
N LEU A 137 -5.95 1.34 -8.82
CA LEU A 137 -5.51 1.68 -7.47
C LEU A 137 -6.69 1.90 -6.50
N ILE A 138 -7.63 2.77 -6.88
CA ILE A 138 -8.81 3.07 -6.04
C ILE A 138 -9.66 1.82 -5.83
N TYR A 139 -9.89 1.04 -6.89
CA TYR A 139 -10.71 -0.16 -6.84
C TYR A 139 -10.13 -1.23 -5.90
N HIS A 140 -8.84 -1.53 -6.04
CA HIS A 140 -8.17 -2.55 -5.23
C HIS A 140 -8.05 -2.12 -3.78
N MET A 141 -7.62 -0.87 -3.50
CA MET A 141 -7.55 -0.36 -2.13
C MET A 141 -8.91 -0.38 -1.42
N ALA A 142 -9.99 0.00 -2.11
CA ALA A 142 -11.34 -0.07 -1.53
C ALA A 142 -11.77 -1.50 -1.17
N ILE A 143 -11.35 -2.51 -1.95
CA ILE A 143 -11.58 -3.92 -1.59
C ILE A 143 -10.76 -4.26 -0.34
N TYR A 144 -9.46 -3.97 -0.33
CA TYR A 144 -8.58 -4.34 0.77
C TYR A 144 -9.04 -3.74 2.09
N GLU A 145 -9.39 -2.46 2.11
CA GLU A 145 -9.90 -1.78 3.30
C GLU A 145 -11.27 -2.29 3.76
N SER A 146 -12.06 -2.89 2.86
CA SER A 146 -13.34 -3.53 3.24
C SER A 146 -13.16 -4.87 3.96
N LYS A 147 -11.94 -5.41 3.98
CA LYS A 147 -11.63 -6.75 4.52
C LYS A 147 -10.80 -6.61 5.79
N PRO A 148 -11.38 -6.82 7.00
CA PRO A 148 -10.66 -6.63 8.26
C PRO A 148 -9.51 -7.62 8.49
N TYR A 149 -9.41 -8.68 7.67
CA TYR A 149 -8.30 -9.63 7.71
C TYR A 149 -7.11 -9.21 6.83
N VAL A 150 -7.26 -8.15 6.01
CA VAL A 150 -6.17 -7.58 5.20
C VAL A 150 -5.47 -6.49 6.01
N GLU A 151 -4.22 -6.73 6.36
CA GLU A 151 -3.44 -5.94 7.32
C GLU A 151 -2.49 -4.95 6.65
N GLY A 152 -2.45 -4.95 5.31
CA GLY A 152 -1.63 -4.03 4.54
C GLY A 152 -1.59 -4.35 3.05
N ALA A 153 -1.22 -3.35 2.27
CA ALA A 153 -1.07 -3.44 0.84
C ALA A 153 0.12 -2.59 0.37
N ILE A 154 0.95 -3.15 -0.52
CA ILE A 154 2.05 -2.44 -1.18
C ILE A 154 1.70 -2.28 -2.65
N TYR A 155 1.59 -1.02 -3.08
CA TYR A 155 1.43 -0.71 -4.49
C TYR A 155 2.74 -1.03 -5.23
N PHE A 156 2.66 -1.92 -6.22
CA PHE A 156 3.76 -2.19 -7.13
C PHE A 156 3.58 -1.24 -8.33
N ASP A 157 4.52 -0.36 -8.64
CA ASP A 157 5.73 -0.02 -7.89
C ASP A 157 5.90 1.49 -7.73
N LEU A 158 7.03 1.91 -7.16
CA LEU A 158 7.29 3.32 -6.93
C LEU A 158 7.59 4.04 -8.24
N THR A 159 8.49 3.51 -9.07
CA THR A 159 9.07 4.24 -10.21
C THR A 159 9.07 3.36 -11.44
N ASP A 160 8.69 3.93 -12.60
CA ASP A 160 8.94 3.28 -13.88
C ASP A 160 10.41 2.84 -13.99
N TYR A 161 10.63 1.64 -14.50
CA TYR A 161 11.95 1.03 -14.50
C TYR A 161 12.34 0.46 -15.86
N ARG A 162 13.66 0.47 -16.10
CA ARG A 162 14.22 -0.14 -17.30
C ARG A 162 14.08 -1.65 -17.25
N THR A 163 13.78 -2.25 -18.40
CA THR A 163 13.70 -3.70 -18.51
C THR A 163 14.19 -4.18 -19.86
N HIS A 164 14.68 -5.41 -19.91
CA HIS A 164 14.90 -6.14 -21.17
C HIS A 164 13.74 -7.08 -21.50
N TYR A 165 12.70 -7.09 -20.67
CA TYR A 165 11.54 -7.95 -20.85
C TYR A 165 10.87 -7.66 -22.22
N PRO A 166 10.56 -8.69 -23.02
CA PRO A 166 9.91 -8.52 -24.32
C PRO A 166 8.54 -7.80 -24.20
N GLY A 167 8.12 -7.12 -25.27
CA GLY A 167 6.80 -6.52 -25.36
C GLY A 167 6.72 -5.05 -24.96
N THR A 168 7.82 -4.38 -24.60
CA THR A 168 7.85 -2.92 -24.41
C THR A 168 7.76 -2.17 -25.74
N SER A 169 7.08 -1.01 -25.78
CA SER A 169 6.96 -0.18 -26.99
C SER A 169 8.29 0.47 -27.41
N ASP A 170 9.14 0.77 -26.44
CA ASP A 170 10.48 1.31 -26.67
C ASP A 170 11.39 0.23 -27.28
N THR A 171 12.09 0.53 -28.38
CA THR A 171 13.00 -0.43 -29.05
C THR A 171 14.48 -0.17 -28.75
N THR A 172 14.79 0.97 -28.13
CA THR A 172 16.15 1.45 -27.87
C THR A 172 16.68 1.01 -26.49
N LYS A 173 17.85 1.52 -26.07
CA LYS A 173 18.39 1.34 -24.71
C LYS A 173 17.48 1.87 -23.57
N PHE A 174 16.40 2.58 -23.92
CA PHE A 174 15.41 3.12 -23.00
C PHE A 174 14.18 2.22 -22.78
N ARG A 175 14.26 0.94 -23.18
CA ARG A 175 13.23 -0.06 -22.85
C ARG A 175 12.85 -0.01 -21.37
N ARG A 176 11.55 0.10 -21.11
CA ARG A 176 11.00 0.29 -19.78
C ARG A 176 9.63 -0.33 -19.61
N ARG A 177 9.30 -0.66 -18.37
CA ARG A 177 7.93 -0.86 -17.92
C ARG A 177 7.41 0.45 -17.36
N ILE A 178 6.22 0.83 -17.81
CA ILE A 178 5.50 1.97 -17.25
C ILE A 178 4.54 1.38 -16.22
N HIS A 179 4.95 1.42 -14.97
CA HIS A 179 4.32 0.69 -13.88
C HIS A 179 4.13 1.56 -12.65
N GLY A 180 5.16 2.33 -12.32
CA GLY A 180 5.21 3.06 -11.08
C GLY A 180 4.30 4.28 -11.05
N ILE A 181 4.06 4.78 -9.85
CA ILE A 181 3.37 6.07 -9.64
C ILE A 181 4.29 7.28 -9.86
N TYR A 182 5.59 7.06 -10.03
CA TYR A 182 6.56 8.02 -10.52
C TYR A 182 7.09 7.60 -11.90
N ASP A 183 7.42 8.57 -12.74
CA ASP A 183 8.16 8.29 -13.97
C ASP A 183 9.64 7.94 -13.68
N MET A 184 10.38 7.51 -14.71
CA MET A 184 11.80 7.13 -14.59
C MET A 184 12.72 8.25 -14.05
N TYR A 185 12.26 9.49 -14.03
CA TYR A 185 13.02 10.66 -13.59
C TYR A 185 12.60 11.13 -12.20
N GLY A 186 11.68 10.41 -11.54
CA GLY A 186 11.19 10.75 -10.21
C GLY A 186 10.12 11.85 -10.22
N ASN A 187 9.53 12.17 -11.37
CA ASN A 187 8.37 13.06 -11.39
C ASN A 187 7.11 12.27 -11.01
N PRO A 188 6.27 12.80 -10.09
CA PRO A 188 5.06 12.12 -9.70
C PRO A 188 4.02 12.11 -10.82
N LYS A 189 3.36 10.98 -11.02
CA LYS A 189 2.16 10.86 -11.86
C LYS A 189 0.91 11.21 -11.03
N PRO A 190 -0.24 11.51 -11.68
CA PRO A 190 -1.51 11.72 -10.98
C PRO A 190 -1.84 10.65 -9.93
N SER A 191 -1.60 9.37 -10.23
CA SER A 191 -1.78 8.23 -9.32
C SER A 191 -0.99 8.34 -8.01
N MET A 192 0.16 9.03 -7.99
CA MET A 192 0.93 9.27 -6.77
C MET A 192 0.13 10.06 -5.74
N LYS A 193 -0.52 11.15 -6.17
CA LYS A 193 -1.32 12.00 -5.27
C LYS A 193 -2.47 11.18 -4.67
N VAL A 194 -3.10 10.33 -5.47
CA VAL A 194 -4.19 9.45 -5.02
C VAL A 194 -3.68 8.41 -4.02
N LEU A 195 -2.56 7.73 -4.30
CA LEU A 195 -1.98 6.78 -3.35
C LEU A 195 -1.64 7.46 -2.03
N ARG A 196 -1.10 8.68 -2.05
CA ARG A 196 -0.83 9.47 -0.84
C ARG A 196 -2.10 9.68 -0.01
N GLU A 197 -3.21 10.09 -0.63
CA GLU A 197 -4.48 10.29 0.08
C GLU A 197 -5.05 8.97 0.63
N LEU A 198 -4.99 7.89 -0.15
CA LEU A 198 -5.43 6.56 0.29
C LEU A 198 -4.55 5.99 1.41
N SER A 199 -3.26 6.34 1.41
CA SER A 199 -2.28 5.93 2.43
C SER A 199 -2.18 6.93 3.60
N SER A 200 -3.15 7.83 3.75
CA SER A 200 -3.15 8.82 4.83
C SER A 200 -3.78 8.23 6.09
N PRO A 201 -3.10 8.29 7.25
CA PRO A 201 -3.72 7.89 8.53
C PRO A 201 -4.75 8.91 9.03
N VAL A 202 -5.00 9.98 8.28
CA VAL A 202 -5.90 11.07 8.61
C VAL A 202 -6.71 11.49 7.39
N GLU A 203 -8.01 11.63 7.57
CA GLU A 203 -8.95 11.97 6.51
C GLU A 203 -9.57 13.35 6.77
N VAL A 204 -9.23 14.32 5.93
CA VAL A 204 -9.94 15.60 5.89
C VAL A 204 -11.19 15.41 5.01
N GLN A 205 -12.38 15.54 5.59
CA GLN A 205 -13.64 15.22 4.91
C GLN A 205 -14.46 16.46 4.53
N GLY A 206 -14.26 17.59 5.21
CA GLY A 206 -15.02 18.79 4.91
C GLY A 206 -14.50 20.04 5.62
N VAL A 207 -14.81 21.19 5.04
CA VAL A 207 -14.59 22.51 5.63
C VAL A 207 -15.90 23.28 5.55
N ARG A 208 -16.29 23.93 6.64
CA ARG A 208 -17.49 24.79 6.69
C ARG A 208 -17.23 26.04 7.51
N LYS A 209 -17.96 27.11 7.21
CA LYS A 209 -18.01 28.29 8.07
C LYS A 209 -18.57 27.92 9.44
N TRP A 210 -17.96 28.47 10.49
CA TRP A 210 -18.30 28.12 11.87
C TRP A 210 -18.66 29.34 12.71
N LYS A 211 -17.72 30.27 12.86
CA LYS A 211 -17.89 31.55 13.54
C LYS A 211 -17.40 32.66 12.62
N LYS A 212 -17.56 33.92 13.05
CA LYS A 212 -16.94 35.05 12.35
C LYS A 212 -15.44 34.80 12.22
N GLU A 213 -14.94 34.83 10.99
CA GLU A 213 -13.53 34.63 10.64
C GLU A 213 -12.95 33.24 11.06
N LYS A 214 -13.82 32.23 11.20
CA LYS A 214 -13.41 30.85 11.56
C LYS A 214 -14.05 29.80 10.65
N LEU A 215 -13.23 28.81 10.28
CA LEU A 215 -13.65 27.59 9.62
C LEU A 215 -13.60 26.41 10.60
N ASN A 216 -14.48 25.45 10.37
CA ASN A 216 -14.44 24.14 11.01
C ASN A 216 -14.03 23.09 9.99
N VAL A 217 -12.89 22.44 10.24
CA VAL A 217 -12.35 21.33 9.46
C VAL A 217 -12.80 20.02 10.11
N LEU A 218 -13.56 19.22 9.37
CA LEU A 218 -13.97 17.89 9.78
C LEU A 218 -12.86 16.90 9.43
N ILE A 219 -12.28 16.27 10.45
CA ILE A 219 -11.16 15.34 10.30
C ILE A 219 -11.50 14.03 11.01
N PHE A 220 -11.10 12.91 10.42
CA PHE A 220 -11.17 11.59 11.02
C PHE A 220 -9.79 10.93 11.09
N GLY A 221 -9.53 10.15 12.14
CA GLY A 221 -8.45 9.17 12.10
C GLY A 221 -8.84 8.03 11.18
N SER A 222 -7.99 7.70 10.20
CA SER A 222 -8.29 6.67 9.20
C SER A 222 -8.50 5.31 9.87
N MET A 223 -9.49 4.57 9.38
CA MET A 223 -9.70 3.15 9.68
C MET A 223 -9.22 2.25 8.54
N GLY A 224 -8.75 2.84 7.44
CA GLY A 224 -8.21 2.15 6.27
C GLY A 224 -6.73 1.83 6.41
N LEU A 225 -6.03 1.66 5.28
CA LEU A 225 -4.62 1.25 5.26
C LEU A 225 -3.72 2.46 4.93
N PRO A 226 -2.88 2.97 5.86
CA PRO A 226 -2.54 2.41 7.17
C PRO A 226 -3.41 2.94 8.33
N GLN A 227 -3.74 2.05 9.26
CA GLN A 227 -4.47 2.37 10.48
C GLN A 227 -3.50 2.59 11.64
N HIS A 228 -3.23 3.85 12.00
CA HIS A 228 -2.44 4.14 13.20
C HIS A 228 -2.80 5.49 13.83
N THR A 229 -2.40 5.67 15.10
CA THR A 229 -2.60 6.94 15.81
C THR A 229 -1.78 8.06 15.15
N VAL A 230 -2.43 9.19 14.93
CA VAL A 230 -1.85 10.42 14.36
C VAL A 230 -1.36 11.28 15.52
N ASN A 231 -0.03 11.46 15.62
CA ASN A 231 0.61 12.19 16.70
C ASN A 231 1.61 13.23 16.16
N SER A 232 1.51 14.47 16.65
CA SER A 232 2.41 15.58 16.30
C SER A 232 2.38 15.98 14.81
N TYR A 233 1.23 15.77 14.15
CA TYR A 233 1.01 16.22 12.78
C TYR A 233 0.70 17.72 12.77
N LYS A 234 1.01 18.39 11.67
CA LYS A 234 0.67 19.79 11.43
C LYS A 234 -0.36 19.90 10.33
N LEU A 235 -1.33 20.80 10.53
CA LEU A 235 -2.29 21.21 9.51
C LEU A 235 -1.95 22.62 9.04
N TYR A 236 -1.90 22.82 7.74
CA TYR A 236 -1.71 24.11 7.09
C TYR A 236 -2.97 24.52 6.36
N VAL A 237 -3.32 25.81 6.46
CA VAL A 237 -4.40 26.45 5.70
C VAL A 237 -3.80 27.46 4.74
N SER A 238 -3.99 27.25 3.44
CA SER A 238 -3.51 28.13 2.36
C SER A 238 -4.58 28.38 1.29
N ASP A 239 -4.30 29.26 0.33
CA ASP A 239 -5.16 29.53 -0.83
C ASP A 239 -4.86 28.61 -2.03
N LYS A 240 -3.65 28.05 -2.08
CA LYS A 240 -3.17 27.14 -3.14
C LYS A 240 -2.39 25.96 -2.55
N GLU A 241 -2.25 24.90 -3.35
CA GLU A 241 -1.52 23.70 -2.96
C GLU A 241 0.00 23.96 -2.90
N GLU A 242 0.54 24.72 -3.84
CA GLU A 242 1.99 24.87 -4.02
C GLU A 242 2.65 25.76 -2.96
N ASN A 243 1.87 26.63 -2.33
CA ASN A 243 2.36 27.60 -1.34
C ASN A 243 1.92 27.28 0.09
N TYR A 244 1.50 26.04 0.39
CA TYR A 244 0.92 25.70 1.69
C TYR A 244 1.81 26.08 2.89
N LEU A 245 3.13 26.04 2.72
CA LEU A 245 4.12 26.44 3.74
C LEU A 245 4.08 27.93 4.10
N GLN A 246 3.56 28.78 3.21
CA GLN A 246 3.33 30.21 3.45
C GLN A 246 1.99 30.46 4.17
N GLY A 247 1.11 29.45 4.19
CA GLY A 247 -0.15 29.48 4.90
C GLY A 247 0.02 29.41 6.42
N LYS A 248 -1.09 29.55 7.15
CA LYS A 248 -1.06 29.44 8.61
C LYS A 248 -1.05 27.97 9.02
N SER A 249 -0.16 27.62 9.95
CA SER A 249 -0.03 26.26 10.49
C SER A 249 -0.67 26.12 11.87
N TYR A 250 -1.11 24.91 12.16
CA TYR A 250 -1.74 24.50 13.41
C TYR A 250 -1.21 23.12 13.82
N ASP A 251 -0.96 22.92 15.10
CA ASP A 251 -0.65 21.59 15.63
C ASP A 251 -1.96 20.81 15.78
N LEU A 252 -2.05 19.64 15.13
CA LEU A 252 -3.18 18.74 15.30
C LEU A 252 -3.07 18.06 16.67
N PRO A 253 -4.21 17.84 17.36
CA PRO A 253 -4.21 16.98 18.54
C PRO A 253 -3.86 15.54 18.14
N THR A 254 -3.63 14.69 19.14
CA THR A 254 -3.65 13.24 18.90
C THR A 254 -5.01 12.84 18.33
N ILE A 255 -5.01 12.06 17.25
CA ILE A 255 -6.22 11.51 16.63
C ILE A 255 -6.05 9.99 16.56
N HIS A 256 -6.94 9.27 17.24
CA HIS A 256 -6.97 7.81 17.17
C HIS A 256 -7.73 7.32 15.94
N PRO A 257 -7.45 6.10 15.43
CA PRO A 257 -8.26 5.50 14.37
C PRO A 257 -9.76 5.54 14.68
N GLY A 258 -10.56 6.02 13.73
CA GLY A 258 -12.02 6.17 13.86
C GLY A 258 -12.48 7.37 14.68
N GLU A 259 -11.56 8.10 15.33
CA GLU A 259 -11.89 9.31 16.07
C GLU A 259 -12.30 10.42 15.09
N ARG A 260 -13.42 11.08 15.40
CA ARG A 260 -13.88 12.26 14.68
C ARG A 260 -13.52 13.51 15.47
N ILE A 261 -12.82 14.44 14.82
CA ILE A 261 -12.56 15.77 15.37
C ILE A 261 -13.18 16.86 14.50
N ASN A 262 -13.63 17.93 15.15
CA ASN A 262 -14.08 19.16 14.52
C ASN A 262 -13.04 20.24 14.88
N PHE A 263 -12.08 20.47 13.99
CA PHE A 263 -10.92 21.33 14.24
C PHE A 263 -11.21 22.77 13.80
N GLU A 264 -11.00 23.75 14.68
CA GLU A 264 -11.25 25.17 14.37
C GLU A 264 -9.97 25.82 13.81
N VAL A 265 -10.09 26.50 12.67
CA VAL A 265 -9.00 27.27 12.03
C VAL A 265 -9.51 28.66 11.62
N ASP A 266 -8.59 29.58 11.35
CA ASP A 266 -8.94 30.90 10.84
C ASP A 266 -9.43 30.85 9.39
N ASP A 267 -10.49 31.60 9.09
CA ASP A 267 -10.97 31.84 7.73
C ASP A 267 -10.14 32.94 7.05
N LEU A 268 -8.97 32.57 6.53
CA LEU A 268 -8.01 33.51 5.94
C LEU A 268 -8.31 33.87 4.48
N TYR A 269 -9.16 33.07 3.81
CA TYR A 269 -9.41 33.18 2.37
C TYR A 269 -10.92 33.14 2.04
N ASN A 270 -11.76 33.69 2.93
CA ASN A 270 -13.20 33.91 2.73
C ASN A 270 -14.03 32.66 2.41
N GLY A 271 -13.70 31.53 3.03
CA GLY A 271 -14.36 30.24 2.85
C GLY A 271 -13.57 29.27 1.99
N LYS A 272 -12.70 29.78 1.10
CA LYS A 272 -11.74 28.95 0.38
C LYS A 272 -10.68 28.44 1.35
N ALA A 273 -10.33 27.16 1.26
CA ALA A 273 -9.25 26.61 2.05
C ALA A 273 -8.58 25.42 1.34
N VAL A 274 -7.27 25.50 1.16
CA VAL A 274 -6.43 24.33 0.91
C VAL A 274 -5.92 23.83 2.25
N ILE A 275 -6.37 22.63 2.64
CA ILE A 275 -5.96 21.98 3.87
C ILE A 275 -4.85 20.99 3.53
N THR A 276 -3.64 21.25 4.02
CA THR A 276 -2.49 20.35 3.86
C THR A 276 -2.09 19.79 5.22
N VAL A 277 -2.06 18.47 5.36
CA VAL A 277 -1.63 17.78 6.58
C VAL A 277 -0.25 17.18 6.36
N VAL A 278 0.66 17.48 7.28
CA VAL A 278 2.08 17.10 7.22
C VAL A 278 2.43 16.27 8.46
N ARG A 279 3.05 15.10 8.23
CA ARG A 279 3.51 14.22 9.32
C ARG A 279 4.79 14.76 9.98
N PRO A 280 5.18 14.28 11.17
CA PRO A 280 6.33 14.82 11.92
C PRO A 280 7.65 14.84 11.15
N THR A 281 7.84 13.92 10.19
CA THR A 281 9.05 13.87 9.36
C THR A 281 9.01 14.84 8.16
N GLY A 282 8.03 15.72 8.07
CA GLY A 282 7.95 16.77 7.04
C GLY A 282 7.29 16.38 5.72
N TYR A 283 6.74 15.17 5.58
CA TYR A 283 6.04 14.75 4.36
C TYR A 283 4.54 15.04 4.44
N VAL A 284 3.98 15.53 3.33
CA VAL A 284 2.54 15.69 3.15
C VAL A 284 1.88 14.31 3.14
N VAL A 285 0.85 14.13 3.96
CA VAL A 285 0.04 12.90 4.01
C VAL A 285 -1.34 13.10 3.40
N SER A 286 -1.88 14.33 3.45
CA SER A 286 -3.14 14.67 2.80
C SER A 286 -3.11 16.13 2.35
N GLN A 287 -3.69 16.41 1.18
CA GLN A 287 -3.85 17.77 0.68
C GLN A 287 -5.18 17.86 -0.09
N LYS A 288 -6.09 18.70 0.40
CA LYS A 288 -7.44 18.84 -0.16
C LYS A 288 -7.83 20.31 -0.34
N ILE A 289 -8.57 20.57 -1.41
CA ILE A 289 -9.07 21.89 -1.77
C ILE A 289 -10.57 21.94 -1.43
N PHE A 290 -10.96 22.98 -0.71
CA PHE A 290 -12.35 23.30 -0.39
C PHE A 290 -12.64 24.72 -0.89
N GLU A 291 -13.74 24.89 -1.63
CA GLU A 291 -14.19 26.15 -2.24
C GLU A 291 -15.62 26.50 -1.81
#